data_AF-A0A3M1ERB3-F1
#
_entry.id   AF-A0A3M1ERB3-F1
#
_cell.length_a   1.000
_cell.length_b   1.000
_cell.length_c   1.000
_cell.angle_alpha   90.00
_cell.angle_beta   90.00
_cell.angle_gamma   90.00
#
_symmetry.space_group_name_H-M   'P 1'
#
loop_
_entity.id
_entity.type
_entity.pdbx_description
1 polymer ?
#
loop_
_entity_poly.entity_id
_entity_poly.type
_entity_poly.pdbx_seq_one_letter_code
_entity_poly.pdbx_strand_id
1 'polypeptide(L)' 'ISHDIPAAFRVGQQIAMLYRGRIIAKGTPEELKTIDNPYVQQFIQGSSEGPIDITEY' A
#
# COMPACT_ATOMS: atom_id res chain seq x y z
N ILE A 1 11.33 -0.23 -9.43
CA ILE A 1 10.35 -0.62 -8.38
C ILE A 1 11.06 -0.38 -7.06
N SER A 2 10.62 0.60 -6.27
CA SER A 2 11.24 0.90 -4.96
C SER A 2 10.35 0.36 -3.85
N HIS A 3 10.95 -0.25 -2.84
CA HIS A 3 10.26 -0.72 -1.63
C HIS A 3 10.09 0.39 -0.58
N ASP A 4 10.58 1.61 -0.87
CA ASP A 4 10.47 2.76 0.03
C ASP A 4 9.08 3.42 -0.11
N ILE A 5 8.12 2.85 0.63
CA ILE A 5 6.76 3.36 0.75
C ILE A 5 6.74 4.84 1.20
N PRO A 6 7.51 5.28 2.22
CA PRO A 6 7.45 6.65 2.71
C PRO A 6 7.87 7.70 1.66
N ALA A 7 8.85 7.39 0.81
CA ALA A 7 9.24 8.25 -0.29
C ALA A 7 8.17 8.28 -1.39
N ALA A 8 7.59 7.14 -1.75
CA ALA A 8 6.51 7.06 -2.73
C ALA A 8 5.29 7.88 -2.30
N PHE A 9 4.94 7.85 -1.01
CA PHE A 9 3.86 8.64 -0.42
C PHE A 9 4.15 10.15 -0.38
N ARG A 10 5.43 10.55 -0.34
CA ARG A 10 5.84 11.96 -0.32
C ARG A 10 5.83 12.63 -1.69
N VAL A 11 6.09 11.88 -2.75
CA VAL A 11 6.24 12.43 -4.11
C VAL A 11 5.01 12.10 -4.99
N GLY A 12 4.28 11.03 -4.69
CA GLY A 12 3.12 10.59 -5.45
C GLY A 12 1.86 11.42 -5.18
N GLN A 13 1.35 12.09 -6.22
CA GLN A 13 0.02 12.74 -6.16
C GLN A 13 -1.12 11.71 -6.16
N GLN A 14 -0.90 10.54 -6.75
CA GLN A 14 -1.85 9.42 -6.75
C GLN A 14 -1.10 8.11 -6.58
N ILE A 15 -1.67 7.23 -5.78
CA ILE A 15 -1.10 5.92 -5.45
C ILE A 15 -2.20 4.89 -5.72
N ALA A 16 -1.83 3.83 -6.44
CA ALA A 16 -2.70 2.69 -6.68
C ALA A 16 -2.00 1.43 -6.18
N MET A 17 -2.68 0.69 -5.32
CA MET A 17 -2.18 -0.56 -4.76
C MET A 17 -2.71 -1.72 -5.58
N LEU A 18 -1.80 -2.44 -6.23
CA LEU A 18 -2.09 -3.65 -6.98
C LEU A 18 -1.81 -4.86 -6.10
N TYR A 19 -2.78 -5.76 -5.98
CA TYR A 19 -2.65 -7.03 -5.30
C TYR A 19 -3.31 -8.14 -6.12
N ARG A 20 -2.58 -9.23 -6.38
CA ARG A 20 -3.04 -10.37 -7.23
C ARG A 20 -3.63 -9.93 -8.58
N GLY A 21 -2.99 -8.96 -9.25
CA GLY A 21 -3.44 -8.45 -10.55
C GLY A 21 -4.70 -7.59 -10.50
N ARG A 22 -5.17 -7.19 -9.30
CA ARG A 22 -6.31 -6.29 -9.12
C ARG A 22 -5.89 -5.05 -8.34
N ILE A 23 -6.46 -3.90 -8.69
CA ILE A 23 -6.29 -2.69 -7.90
C ILE A 23 -7.20 -2.82 -6.68
N ILE A 24 -6.61 -3.00 -5.49
CA ILE A 24 -7.35 -3.13 -4.24
C ILE A 24 -7.59 -1.78 -3.55
N ALA A 25 -6.80 -0.77 -3.90
CA ALA A 25 -7.01 0.60 -3.48
C ALA A 25 -6.38 1.58 -4.47
N LYS A 26 -6.98 2.76 -4.61
CA LYS A 26 -6.43 3.86 -5.40
C LYS A 26 -6.86 5.17 -4.79
N GLY A 27 -6.00 6.17 -4.83
CA GLY A 27 -6.32 7.51 -4.36
C GLY A 27 -5.08 8.28 -3.97
N THR A 28 -5.31 9.40 -3.30
CA THR A 28 -4.22 10.15 -2.65
C THR A 28 -3.68 9.39 -1.44
N PRO A 29 -2.44 9.68 -0.99
CA PRO A 29 -1.91 9.13 0.25
C PRO A 29 -2.79 9.39 1.48
N GLU A 30 -3.57 10.46 1.48
CA GLU A 30 -4.53 10.78 2.56
C GLU A 30 -5.78 9.92 2.47
N GLU A 31 -6.34 9.74 1.27
CA GLU A 31 -7.47 8.83 1.05
C GLU A 31 -7.10 7.37 1.37
N LEU A 32 -5.90 6.93 0.99
CA LEU A 32 -5.45 5.59 1.32
C LEU A 32 -5.37 5.37 2.84
N LYS A 33 -5.04 6.40 3.61
CA LYS A 33 -5.04 6.33 5.09
C LYS A 33 -6.44 6.25 5.69
N THR A 34 -7.45 6.80 5.02
CA THR A 34 -8.86 6.73 5.48
C THR A 34 -9.56 5.44 5.05
N ILE A 35 -8.97 4.68 4.11
CA ILE A 35 -9.49 3.37 3.74
C ILE A 35 -9.26 2.40 4.90
N ASP A 36 -10.37 1.90 5.43
CA ASP A 36 -10.41 0.81 6.42
C ASP A 36 -10.23 -0.54 5.70
N ASN A 37 -9.02 -0.75 5.19
CA ASN A 37 -8.66 -2.00 4.53
C ASN A 37 -7.32 -2.49 5.10
N PRO A 38 -7.27 -3.68 5.73
CA PRO A 38 -6.07 -4.17 6.40
C PRO A 38 -4.89 -4.37 5.43
N TYR A 39 -5.15 -4.66 4.14
CA TYR A 39 -4.10 -4.72 3.13
C TYR A 39 -3.46 -3.35 2.86
N VAL A 40 -4.30 -2.31 2.75
CA VAL A 40 -3.85 -0.94 2.49
C VAL A 40 -3.10 -0.37 3.69
N GLN A 41 -3.65 -0.59 4.89
CA GLN A 41 -3.03 -0.18 6.15
C GLN A 41 -1.66 -0.83 6.33
N GLN A 42 -1.55 -2.15 6.11
CA GLN A 42 -0.27 -2.86 6.18
C GLN A 42 0.76 -2.28 5.19
N PHE A 43 0.34 -1.98 3.95
CA PHE A 43 1.22 -1.39 2.94
C PHE A 43 1.68 0.01 3.30
N ILE A 44 0.78 0.88 3.79
CA ILE A 44 1.11 2.25 4.24
C ILE A 44 2.10 2.21 5.40
N GLN A 45 1.88 1.31 6.36
CA GLN A 45 2.71 1.18 7.55
C GLN A 45 4.05 0.50 7.26
N GLY A 46 4.18 -0.16 6.09
CA GLY A 46 5.35 -0.97 5.77
C GLY A 46 5.50 -2.19 6.69
N SER A 47 4.40 -2.64 7.29
CA SER A 47 4.40 -3.74 8.25
C SER A 47 4.51 -5.08 7.51
N SER A 48 5.45 -5.93 7.95
CA SER A 48 5.54 -7.33 7.48
C SER A 48 4.43 -8.21 8.07
N GLU A 49 3.77 -7.76 9.13
CA GLU A 49 2.67 -8.45 9.80
C GLU A 49 1.32 -7.93 9.29
N GLY A 50 0.53 -8.81 8.70
CA GLY A 50 -0.84 -8.52 8.23
C GLY A 50 -1.30 -9.51 7.15
N PRO A 51 -2.45 -9.26 6.48
CA PRO A 51 -3.01 -10.20 5.50
C PRO A 51 -2.22 -10.29 4.18
N ILE A 52 -1.25 -9.40 3.96
CA ILE A 52 -0.27 -9.54 2.88
C ILE A 52 0.84 -10.45 3.38
N ASP A 53 0.75 -11.72 2.96
CA ASP A 53 1.82 -12.68 3.09
C ASP A 53 2.97 -12.26 2.16
N ILE A 54 4.06 -11.72 2.70
CA ILE A 54 5.30 -11.46 1.94
C ILE A 54 6.21 -12.70 1.87
N THR A 55 5.65 -13.88 2.18
CA THR A 55 6.30 -15.18 2.14
C THR A 55 6.39 -15.68 0.69
N GLU A 56 7.00 -14.91 -0.19
CA GLU A 56 7.53 -15.40 -1.46
C GLU A 56 9.06 -15.51 -1.32
N TYR A 57 9.50 -16.78 -1.31
CA TYR A 57 10.89 -17.24 -1.30
C TYR A 57 11.66 -16.84 -2.56
#